data_AF-S9W7L0-F1
#
_entry.id   AF-S9W7L0-F1
#
_cell.length_a   1.000
_cell.length_b   1.000
_cell.length_c   1.000
_cell.angle_alpha   90.00
_cell.angle_beta   90.00
_cell.angle_gamma   90.00
#
_symmetry.space_group_name_H-M   'P 1'
#
loop_
_entity.id
_entity.type
_entity.pdbx_description
1 polymer ?
#
loop_
_entity_poly.entity_id
_entity_poly.type
_entity_poly.pdbx_seq_one_letter_code
_entity_poly.pdbx_strand_id
1 'polypeptide(L)'
;MCFLFSCAVVMITHTALSLPASLLLYITPKRNKKKNAKPFTMGHVKQKKEHTIKKMLMKEKSLSLKKKREAESYHASTQSKQIRHDDTVTEQAKRDMASVQFRKLQLTQNDSREANNNANNAIIQNNMFLSSNQNLGPPFRIWLDTNFINFSLQNKINIVEGLMDCLLAKVIPCVCSCVIAELEKLGKKFALALKLILKDKRFERLYCENQYADDCVVACVSKAPIYIVATCDQELKRRLRKINGVPIMYISKHRYTVERLPEAYGAPP
;
A
#
# COMPACT_ATOMS: atom_id res chain seq x y z
N MET A 1 53.58 54.76 38.31
CA MET A 1 53.03 53.49 37.79
C MET A 1 51.51 53.60 37.78
N CYS A 2 50.92 53.76 36.60
CA CYS A 2 49.48 54.04 36.42
C CYS A 2 48.81 52.97 35.53
N PHE A 3 47.74 52.38 36.08
CA PHE A 3 46.43 51.98 35.53
C PHE A 3 46.18 51.68 34.03
N LEU A 4 45.49 50.53 33.84
CA LEU A 4 44.29 50.21 33.01
C LEU A 4 44.29 50.25 31.46
N PHE A 5 43.75 49.14 30.90
CA PHE A 5 42.88 48.96 29.71
C PHE A 5 43.04 49.87 28.46
N SER A 6 43.24 49.27 27.28
CA SER A 6 42.46 49.64 26.07
C SER A 6 42.62 48.69 24.87
N CYS A 7 41.53 48.61 24.10
CA CYS A 7 41.36 48.03 22.77
C CYS A 7 42.12 48.78 21.65
N ALA A 8 42.18 48.11 20.49
CA ALA A 8 42.01 48.63 19.12
C ALA A 8 43.24 48.71 18.18
N VAL A 9 43.11 47.94 17.08
CA VAL A 9 43.26 48.35 15.66
C VAL A 9 44.62 48.91 15.19
N VAL A 10 45.34 48.10 14.40
CA VAL A 10 46.32 48.52 13.37
C VAL A 10 46.29 47.47 12.25
N MET A 11 45.59 47.68 11.12
CA MET A 11 46.08 48.26 9.86
C MET A 11 47.35 47.58 9.30
N ILE A 12 47.18 46.61 8.39
CA ILE A 12 48.18 46.34 7.34
C ILE A 12 47.46 46.23 6.00
N THR A 13 47.82 47.17 5.14
CA THR A 13 47.42 47.39 3.76
C THR A 13 48.50 46.86 2.78
N HIS A 14 48.12 46.67 1.51
CA HIS A 14 48.97 46.52 0.30
C HIS A 14 49.77 45.19 0.17
N THR A 15 49.70 44.40 -0.92
CA THR A 15 49.81 44.76 -2.35
C THR A 15 49.24 43.66 -3.26
N ALA A 16 48.65 44.08 -4.38
CA ALA A 16 48.19 43.26 -5.49
C ALA A 16 49.13 43.41 -6.69
N LEU A 17 49.39 42.32 -7.41
CA LEU A 17 49.97 42.20 -8.76
C LEU A 17 49.56 40.78 -9.23
N SER A 18 49.05 40.46 -10.41
CA SER A 18 48.91 41.15 -11.69
C SER A 18 47.90 40.36 -12.55
N LEU A 19 47.07 41.08 -13.32
CA LEU A 19 46.31 40.54 -14.47
C LEU A 19 47.25 40.41 -15.69
N PRO A 20 46.85 39.64 -16.71
CA PRO A 20 46.25 40.28 -17.89
C PRO A 20 44.98 39.55 -18.34
N ALA A 21 43.85 40.23 -18.51
CA ALA A 21 43.53 41.15 -19.59
C ALA A 21 43.42 40.46 -20.96
N SER A 22 42.21 40.02 -21.29
CA SER A 22 41.71 40.08 -22.66
C SER A 22 40.19 40.21 -22.65
N LEU A 23 39.76 41.33 -23.23
CA LEU A 23 38.43 41.65 -23.74
C LEU A 23 37.31 42.00 -22.75
N LEU A 24 37.46 43.23 -22.26
CA LEU A 24 36.39 44.21 -22.09
C LEU A 24 35.61 44.40 -23.43
N LEU A 25 34.28 44.26 -23.42
CA LEU A 25 33.42 45.16 -24.23
C LEU A 25 31.96 45.22 -23.71
N TYR A 26 31.69 46.32 -23.00
CA TYR A 26 30.52 47.20 -23.08
C TYR A 26 29.08 46.69 -22.85
N ILE A 27 28.59 46.99 -21.64
CA ILE A 27 27.42 47.84 -21.28
C ILE A 27 26.30 48.07 -22.34
N THR A 28 25.09 47.55 -22.06
CA THR A 28 23.74 48.20 -21.97
C THR A 28 22.58 47.32 -22.49
N PRO A 29 21.35 47.45 -21.92
CA PRO A 29 20.25 46.52 -22.16
C PRO A 29 19.37 46.93 -23.36
N LYS A 30 19.00 45.97 -24.22
CA LYS A 30 17.95 46.17 -25.23
C LYS A 30 16.89 45.05 -25.25
N ARG A 31 15.66 45.54 -25.21
CA ARG A 31 14.34 44.91 -25.35
C ARG A 31 14.24 43.96 -26.56
N ASN A 32 13.56 42.83 -26.31
CA ASN A 32 12.68 42.03 -27.19
C ASN A 32 13.25 41.38 -28.47
N LYS A 33 13.17 40.04 -28.53
CA LYS A 33 12.36 39.27 -29.52
C LYS A 33 12.41 37.76 -29.22
N LYS A 34 11.23 37.17 -28.97
CA LYS A 34 10.97 35.73 -29.00
C LYS A 34 11.49 35.14 -30.32
N LYS A 35 12.32 34.11 -30.27
CA LYS A 35 12.53 33.16 -31.37
C LYS A 35 12.50 31.74 -30.82
N ASN A 36 11.68 30.93 -31.48
CA ASN A 36 11.22 29.60 -31.10
C ASN A 36 12.37 28.58 -31.03
N ALA A 37 12.53 27.92 -29.89
CA ALA A 37 13.21 26.63 -29.79
C ALA A 37 12.14 25.52 -29.83
N LYS A 38 12.29 24.57 -30.76
CA LYS A 38 11.37 23.45 -30.97
C LYS A 38 11.46 22.45 -29.80
N PRO A 39 10.34 21.89 -29.30
CA PRO A 39 10.38 20.87 -28.25
C PRO A 39 10.72 19.48 -28.80
N PHE A 40 11.54 18.76 -28.05
CA PHE A 40 11.91 17.35 -28.23
C PHE A 40 10.68 16.43 -28.15
N THR A 41 10.60 15.45 -29.06
CA THR A 41 9.46 14.56 -29.27
C THR A 41 9.48 13.35 -28.34
N MET A 42 8.56 13.29 -27.37
CA MET A 42 8.19 12.07 -26.61
C MET A 42 6.78 11.64 -27.03
N GLY A 43 6.66 11.04 -28.22
CA GLY A 43 5.41 11.05 -28.99
C GLY A 43 4.47 9.85 -28.95
N HIS A 44 4.87 8.63 -28.56
CA HIS A 44 4.04 7.45 -28.94
C HIS A 44 3.53 6.54 -27.81
N VAL A 45 4.24 6.39 -26.68
CA VAL A 45 3.81 5.46 -25.62
C VAL A 45 2.78 6.11 -24.68
N LYS A 46 2.91 7.42 -24.40
CA LYS A 46 2.00 8.18 -23.52
C LYS A 46 0.62 8.40 -24.19
N GLN A 47 0.62 8.71 -25.49
CA GLN A 47 -0.61 8.86 -26.30
C GLN A 47 -1.41 7.56 -26.43
N LYS A 48 -0.76 6.39 -26.57
CA LYS A 48 -1.47 5.09 -26.61
C LYS A 48 -2.21 4.80 -25.31
N LYS A 49 -1.64 5.13 -24.15
CA LYS A 49 -2.29 4.94 -22.84
C LYS A 49 -3.45 5.92 -22.65
N GLU A 50 -3.28 7.21 -22.98
CA GLU A 50 -4.37 8.20 -22.95
C GLU A 50 -5.50 7.85 -23.92
N HIS A 51 -5.19 7.38 -25.13
CA HIS A 51 -6.19 6.97 -26.12
C HIS A 51 -7.01 5.77 -25.62
N THR A 52 -6.36 4.80 -24.98
CA THR A 52 -7.03 3.63 -24.41
C THR A 52 -7.94 4.01 -23.25
N ILE A 53 -7.47 4.85 -22.33
CA ILE A 53 -8.27 5.37 -21.20
C ILE A 53 -9.47 6.16 -21.72
N LYS A 54 -9.27 7.05 -22.70
CA LYS A 54 -10.34 7.84 -23.33
C LYS A 54 -11.37 6.95 -24.04
N LYS A 55 -10.93 5.84 -24.66
CA LYS A 55 -11.81 4.85 -25.30
C LYS A 55 -12.65 4.08 -24.28
N MET A 56 -12.08 3.70 -23.14
CA MET A 56 -12.82 3.07 -22.03
C MET A 56 -13.87 4.03 -21.44
N LEU A 57 -13.47 5.29 -21.19
CA LEU A 57 -14.36 6.32 -20.63
C LEU A 57 -15.51 6.70 -21.57
N MET A 58 -15.25 6.75 -22.88
CA MET A 58 -16.28 6.94 -23.92
C MET A 58 -17.24 5.75 -23.98
N LYS A 59 -16.73 4.52 -23.89
CA LYS A 59 -17.55 3.30 -23.86
C LYS A 59 -18.45 3.27 -22.62
N GLU A 60 -17.92 3.65 -21.47
CA GLU A 60 -18.67 3.72 -20.21
C GLU A 60 -19.76 4.81 -20.22
N LYS A 61 -19.45 6.00 -20.76
CA LYS A 61 -20.44 7.06 -21.01
C LYS A 61 -21.52 6.65 -22.01
N SER A 62 -21.16 5.89 -23.05
CA SER A 62 -22.15 5.39 -24.02
C SER A 62 -23.08 4.34 -23.41
N LEU A 63 -22.55 3.50 -22.51
CA LEU A 63 -23.31 2.48 -21.82
C LEU A 63 -24.25 3.09 -20.77
N SER A 64 -23.82 4.15 -20.08
CA SER A 64 -24.67 4.89 -19.14
C SER A 64 -25.77 5.68 -19.85
N LEU A 65 -25.49 6.28 -21.02
CA LEU A 65 -26.51 6.91 -21.86
C LEU A 65 -27.52 5.90 -22.41
N LYS A 66 -27.07 4.71 -22.81
CA LYS A 66 -27.96 3.63 -23.26
C LYS A 66 -28.87 3.16 -22.12
N LYS A 67 -28.32 2.95 -20.93
CA LYS A 67 -29.10 2.64 -19.70
C LYS A 67 -30.09 3.75 -19.34
N LYS A 68 -29.70 5.02 -19.51
CA LYS A 68 -30.58 6.18 -19.28
C LYS A 68 -31.74 6.23 -20.28
N ARG A 69 -31.47 5.99 -21.56
CA ARG A 69 -32.51 5.92 -22.62
C ARG A 69 -33.44 4.72 -22.45
N GLU A 70 -32.90 3.58 -22.04
CA GLU A 70 -33.71 2.40 -21.69
C GLU A 70 -34.63 2.73 -20.50
N ALA A 71 -34.11 3.37 -19.44
CA ALA A 71 -34.93 3.82 -18.30
C ALA A 71 -36.00 4.87 -18.70
N GLU A 72 -35.69 5.80 -19.59
CA GLU A 72 -36.63 6.79 -20.13
C GLU A 72 -37.71 6.14 -21.01
N SER A 73 -37.37 5.09 -21.76
CA SER A 73 -38.31 4.29 -22.55
C SER A 73 -39.36 3.59 -21.69
N TYR A 74 -39.01 3.16 -20.47
CA TYR A 74 -39.96 2.56 -19.54
C TYR A 74 -40.93 3.58 -18.92
N HIS A 75 -40.57 4.87 -18.90
CA HIS A 75 -41.47 5.95 -18.45
C HIS A 75 -42.37 6.49 -19.58
N ALA A 76 -41.95 6.38 -20.84
CA ALA A 76 -42.73 6.84 -22.00
C ALA A 76 -43.91 5.92 -22.33
N SER A 77 -43.81 4.61 -22.05
CA SER A 77 -44.93 3.67 -22.25
C SER A 77 -46.09 3.87 -21.27
N THR A 78 -45.90 4.64 -20.20
CA THR A 78 -46.89 4.84 -19.13
C THR A 78 -47.83 6.03 -19.37
N GLN A 79 -47.67 6.80 -20.47
CA GLN A 79 -48.50 7.98 -20.75
C GLN A 79 -49.43 7.88 -21.96
N SER A 80 -49.55 6.73 -22.62
CA SER A 80 -50.50 6.58 -23.73
C SER A 80 -51.40 5.35 -23.57
N LYS A 81 -52.44 5.48 -22.73
CA LYS A 81 -53.78 4.91 -23.00
C LYS A 81 -54.78 5.34 -21.92
N GLN A 82 -55.66 6.27 -22.30
CA GLN A 82 -56.95 6.47 -21.66
C GLN A 82 -57.93 5.39 -22.18
N ILE A 83 -58.60 4.74 -21.23
CA ILE A 83 -59.90 4.01 -21.27
C ILE A 83 -59.91 2.56 -21.84
N ARG A 84 -59.98 1.55 -20.94
CA ARG A 84 -61.16 0.66 -20.71
C ARG A 84 -60.92 -0.32 -19.54
N HIS A 85 -61.99 -0.49 -18.75
CA HIS A 85 -62.33 -1.34 -17.58
C HIS A 85 -61.40 -2.46 -17.04
N ASP A 86 -61.40 -2.52 -15.70
CA ASP A 86 -61.12 -3.62 -14.75
C ASP A 86 -59.74 -4.31 -14.73
N ASP A 87 -58.91 -3.88 -13.76
CA ASP A 87 -58.23 -4.75 -12.77
C ASP A 87 -57.47 -3.87 -11.76
N THR A 88 -57.89 -3.93 -10.50
CA THR A 88 -57.42 -3.06 -9.41
C THR A 88 -56.06 -3.51 -8.87
N VAL A 89 -54.98 -3.01 -9.46
CA VAL A 89 -53.69 -2.87 -8.77
C VAL A 89 -53.32 -1.39 -8.75
N THR A 90 -53.47 -0.78 -7.57
CA THR A 90 -53.22 0.64 -7.29
C THR A 90 -51.83 1.06 -7.79
N GLU A 91 -51.69 2.28 -8.33
CA GLU A 91 -50.41 2.85 -8.81
C GLU A 91 -49.28 2.76 -7.77
N GLN A 92 -49.64 2.73 -6.47
CA GLN A 92 -48.72 2.49 -5.37
C GLN A 92 -48.04 1.12 -5.46
N ALA A 93 -48.80 0.05 -5.73
CA ALA A 93 -48.28 -1.30 -5.85
C ALA A 93 -47.34 -1.47 -7.05
N LYS A 94 -47.54 -0.73 -8.13
CA LYS A 94 -46.61 -0.70 -9.28
C LYS A 94 -45.26 -0.06 -8.90
N ARG A 95 -45.29 1.01 -8.08
CA ARG A 95 -44.06 1.65 -7.56
C ARG A 95 -43.33 0.74 -6.57
N ASP A 96 -44.07 0.06 -5.71
CA ASP A 96 -43.50 -0.87 -4.73
C ASP A 96 -42.84 -2.07 -5.44
N MET A 97 -43.49 -2.63 -6.47
CA MET A 97 -42.90 -3.69 -7.32
C MET A 97 -41.62 -3.23 -8.03
N ALA A 98 -41.58 -2.01 -8.56
CA ALA A 98 -40.39 -1.45 -9.19
C ALA A 98 -39.23 -1.27 -8.20
N SER A 99 -39.52 -0.87 -6.96
CA SER A 99 -38.51 -0.73 -5.89
C SER A 99 -37.90 -2.08 -5.47
N VAL A 100 -38.73 -3.12 -5.39
CA VAL A 100 -38.31 -4.50 -5.09
C VAL A 100 -37.44 -5.05 -6.23
N GLN A 101 -37.83 -4.80 -7.48
CA GLN A 101 -37.06 -5.23 -8.65
C GLN A 101 -35.69 -4.55 -8.75
N PHE A 102 -35.61 -3.26 -8.42
CA PHE A 102 -34.35 -2.52 -8.37
C PHE A 102 -33.42 -3.06 -7.27
N ARG A 103 -33.96 -3.36 -6.08
CA ARG A 103 -33.19 -3.96 -4.99
C ARG A 103 -32.66 -5.35 -5.36
N LYS A 104 -33.47 -6.17 -6.03
CA LYS A 104 -33.06 -7.50 -6.51
C LYS A 104 -31.94 -7.42 -7.55
N LEU A 105 -31.99 -6.43 -8.46
CA LEU A 105 -30.92 -6.17 -9.44
C LEU A 105 -29.62 -5.66 -8.81
N GLN A 106 -29.68 -4.95 -7.68
CA GLN A 106 -28.48 -4.55 -6.95
C GLN A 106 -27.83 -5.73 -6.22
N LEU A 107 -28.65 -6.60 -5.60
CA LEU A 107 -28.17 -7.82 -4.93
C LEU A 107 -27.46 -8.75 -5.93
N THR A 108 -28.07 -9.03 -7.08
CA THR A 108 -27.44 -9.90 -8.10
C THR A 108 -26.14 -9.33 -8.68
N GLN A 109 -25.99 -8.01 -8.74
CA GLN A 109 -24.73 -7.36 -9.14
C GLN A 109 -23.64 -7.45 -8.07
N ASN A 110 -24.00 -7.45 -6.80
CA ASN A 110 -23.03 -7.63 -5.71
C ASN A 110 -22.61 -9.11 -5.62
N ASP A 111 -23.55 -10.04 -5.71
CA ASP A 111 -23.29 -11.49 -5.71
C ASP A 111 -22.35 -11.90 -6.86
N SER A 112 -22.53 -11.33 -8.05
CA SER A 112 -21.67 -11.59 -9.21
C SER A 112 -20.27 -10.95 -9.11
N ARG A 113 -20.12 -9.84 -8.39
CA ARG A 113 -18.80 -9.26 -8.07
C ARG A 113 -18.05 -10.10 -7.03
N GLU A 114 -18.76 -10.56 -6.00
CA GLU A 114 -18.20 -11.44 -4.97
C GLU A 114 -17.81 -12.81 -5.57
N ALA A 115 -18.64 -13.38 -6.44
CA ALA A 115 -18.34 -14.62 -7.16
C ALA A 115 -17.09 -14.48 -8.06
N ASN A 116 -16.95 -13.37 -8.79
CA ASN A 116 -15.76 -13.12 -9.61
C ASN A 116 -14.49 -12.92 -8.76
N ASN A 117 -14.59 -12.25 -7.60
CA ASN A 117 -13.46 -12.12 -6.67
C ASN A 117 -13.07 -13.48 -6.08
N ASN A 118 -14.04 -14.32 -5.72
CA ASN A 118 -13.79 -15.67 -5.24
C ASN A 118 -13.20 -16.58 -6.32
N ALA A 119 -13.67 -16.48 -7.57
CA ALA A 119 -13.12 -17.26 -8.69
C ALA A 119 -11.66 -16.88 -8.98
N ASN A 120 -11.33 -15.58 -8.96
CA ASN A 120 -9.94 -15.12 -9.13
C ASN A 120 -9.03 -15.58 -7.98
N ASN A 121 -9.53 -15.55 -6.74
CA ASN A 121 -8.80 -16.11 -5.59
C ASN A 121 -8.61 -17.64 -5.74
N ALA A 122 -9.62 -18.37 -6.21
CA ALA A 122 -9.53 -19.82 -6.44
C ALA A 122 -8.55 -20.19 -7.57
N ILE A 123 -8.43 -19.39 -8.62
CA ILE A 123 -7.48 -19.61 -9.71
C ILE A 123 -6.03 -19.45 -9.20
N ILE A 124 -5.76 -18.53 -8.27
CA ILE A 124 -4.44 -18.40 -7.61
C ILE A 124 -4.17 -19.61 -6.70
N GLN A 125 -5.20 -20.16 -6.05
CA GLN A 125 -5.08 -21.36 -5.20
C GLN A 125 -4.77 -22.64 -5.99
N ASN A 126 -5.20 -22.75 -7.25
CA ASN A 126 -4.99 -23.96 -8.07
C ASN A 126 -3.53 -24.20 -8.49
N ASN A 127 -2.67 -23.17 -8.44
CA ASN A 127 -1.21 -23.35 -8.63
C ASN A 127 -0.49 -23.75 -7.31
N MET A 128 -1.23 -23.97 -6.23
CA MET A 128 -0.75 -24.25 -4.86
C MET A 128 -1.18 -25.64 -4.37
N PHE A 129 -1.30 -26.61 -5.29
CA PHE A 129 -1.84 -27.95 -5.00
C PHE A 129 -0.86 -28.89 -4.25
N LEU A 130 0.28 -28.39 -3.77
CA LEU A 130 1.28 -29.17 -3.03
C LEU A 130 1.74 -28.45 -1.76
N SER A 131 0.80 -27.84 -0.99
CA SER A 131 0.94 -27.38 0.42
C SER A 131 2.17 -26.53 0.81
N SER A 132 3.01 -26.18 -0.14
CA SER A 132 4.35 -25.63 0.03
C SER A 132 4.47 -24.48 -0.95
N ASN A 133 4.60 -23.26 -0.43
CA ASN A 133 4.83 -22.09 -1.26
C ASN A 133 6.26 -22.15 -1.83
N GLN A 134 6.40 -22.61 -3.08
CA GLN A 134 7.67 -22.67 -3.80
C GLN A 134 8.32 -21.28 -4.04
N ASN A 135 7.57 -20.19 -3.78
CA ASN A 135 8.07 -18.81 -3.89
C ASN A 135 8.82 -18.32 -2.65
N LEU A 136 8.87 -19.10 -1.57
CA LEU A 136 9.61 -18.74 -0.36
C LEU A 136 11.06 -19.24 -0.51
N GLY A 137 11.93 -18.38 -1.01
CA GLY A 137 13.37 -18.64 -1.10
C GLY A 137 14.18 -17.65 -0.26
N PRO A 138 15.41 -17.99 0.16
CA PRO A 138 16.31 -17.02 0.79
C PRO A 138 16.62 -15.86 -0.17
N PRO A 139 16.57 -14.59 0.27
CA PRO A 139 16.36 -14.13 1.64
C PRO A 139 14.89 -14.13 2.07
N PHE A 140 14.59 -14.71 3.24
CA PHE A 140 13.24 -14.73 3.80
C PHE A 140 12.83 -13.34 4.27
N ARG A 141 11.67 -12.89 3.79
CA ARG A 141 11.06 -11.62 4.22
C ARG A 141 10.06 -11.90 5.33
N ILE A 142 10.25 -11.27 6.48
CA ILE A 142 9.44 -11.54 7.67
C ILE A 142 8.71 -10.29 8.06
N TRP A 143 7.38 -10.36 8.06
CA TRP A 143 6.53 -9.29 8.54
C TRP A 143 6.52 -9.28 10.08
N LEU A 144 6.92 -8.17 10.68
CA LEU A 144 6.93 -8.01 12.13
C LEU A 144 5.66 -7.30 12.63
N ASP A 145 5.02 -7.90 13.61
CA ASP A 145 3.87 -7.37 14.33
C ASP A 145 4.30 -6.61 15.61
N THR A 146 3.46 -5.68 16.11
CA THR A 146 3.76 -4.88 17.32
C THR A 146 3.97 -5.77 18.53
N ASN A 147 3.05 -6.71 18.76
CA ASN A 147 3.09 -7.63 19.88
C ASN A 147 4.35 -8.50 19.85
N PHE A 148 4.75 -8.98 18.67
CA PHE A 148 5.95 -9.80 18.51
C PHE A 148 7.22 -9.02 18.90
N ILE A 149 7.33 -7.77 18.48
CA ILE A 149 8.45 -6.88 18.84
C ILE A 149 8.47 -6.68 20.37
N ASN A 150 7.31 -6.45 20.97
CA ASN A 150 7.16 -6.24 22.41
C ASN A 150 7.64 -7.45 23.21
N PHE A 151 7.19 -8.66 22.83
CA PHE A 151 7.61 -9.90 23.49
C PHE A 151 9.09 -10.21 23.25
N SER A 152 9.63 -9.87 22.09
CA SER A 152 11.07 -10.06 21.81
C SER A 152 11.94 -9.21 22.74
N LEU A 153 11.54 -7.95 22.95
CA LEU A 153 12.24 -7.05 23.87
C LEU A 153 12.11 -7.48 25.33
N GLN A 154 10.93 -7.94 25.75
CA GLN A 154 10.70 -8.45 27.11
C GLN A 154 11.60 -9.67 27.41
N ASN A 155 11.71 -10.59 26.45
CA ASN A 155 12.57 -11.77 26.55
C ASN A 155 14.05 -11.49 26.26
N LYS A 156 14.41 -10.23 25.95
CA LYS A 156 15.77 -9.80 25.60
C LYS A 156 16.36 -10.56 24.41
N ILE A 157 15.52 -10.96 23.46
CA ILE A 157 15.94 -11.63 22.23
C ILE A 157 16.23 -10.56 21.18
N ASN A 158 17.42 -10.62 20.58
CA ASN A 158 17.74 -9.78 19.43
C ASN A 158 16.97 -10.29 18.22
N ILE A 159 16.10 -9.45 17.66
CA ILE A 159 15.14 -9.84 16.61
C ILE A 159 15.86 -10.43 15.40
N VAL A 160 16.89 -9.76 14.88
CA VAL A 160 17.55 -10.21 13.64
C VAL A 160 18.29 -11.54 13.85
N GLU A 161 19.02 -11.66 14.96
CA GLU A 161 19.76 -12.87 15.33
C GLU A 161 18.81 -14.04 15.59
N GLY A 162 17.78 -13.84 16.41
CA GLY A 162 16.80 -14.88 16.70
C GLY A 162 16.06 -15.38 15.45
N LEU A 163 15.80 -14.50 14.48
CA LEU A 163 15.17 -14.89 13.21
C LEU A 163 16.11 -15.75 12.35
N MET A 164 17.40 -15.38 12.28
CA MET A 164 18.42 -16.16 11.57
C MET A 164 18.64 -17.52 12.24
N ASP A 165 18.67 -17.59 13.57
CA ASP A 165 18.84 -18.84 14.31
C ASP A 165 17.66 -19.80 14.12
N CYS A 166 16.46 -19.26 13.91
CA CYS A 166 15.25 -20.05 13.71
C CYS A 166 15.15 -20.63 12.30
N LEU A 167 15.46 -19.83 11.28
CA LEU A 167 15.32 -20.22 9.87
C LEU A 167 16.62 -20.76 9.25
N LEU A 168 17.76 -20.63 9.94
CA LEU A 168 19.10 -21.03 9.48
C LEU A 168 19.46 -20.43 8.10
N ALA A 169 18.91 -19.26 7.78
CA ALA A 169 19.03 -18.62 6.48
C ALA A 169 19.08 -17.10 6.61
N LYS A 170 19.40 -16.42 5.50
CA LYS A 170 19.40 -14.95 5.46
C LYS A 170 17.97 -14.42 5.58
N VAL A 171 17.75 -13.53 6.53
CA VAL A 171 16.46 -12.93 6.82
C VAL A 171 16.49 -11.41 6.61
N ILE A 172 15.39 -10.87 6.09
CA ILE A 172 15.11 -9.44 6.02
C ILE A 172 13.83 -9.19 6.84
N PRO A 173 13.93 -8.56 8.03
CA PRO A 173 12.75 -8.15 8.77
C PRO A 173 12.10 -6.93 8.11
N CYS A 174 10.80 -7.02 7.88
CA CYS A 174 9.97 -5.99 7.28
C CYS A 174 9.00 -5.42 8.32
N VAL A 175 8.91 -4.10 8.42
CA VAL A 175 7.98 -3.40 9.33
C VAL A 175 7.11 -2.45 8.51
N CYS A 176 5.79 -2.49 8.69
CA CYS A 176 4.89 -1.58 7.99
C CYS A 176 4.71 -0.25 8.74
N SER A 177 4.34 0.81 8.02
CA SER A 177 4.00 2.11 8.59
C SER A 177 2.87 2.05 9.61
N CYS A 178 1.88 1.16 9.45
CA CYS A 178 0.80 0.97 10.43
C CYS A 178 1.32 0.43 11.77
N VAL A 179 2.26 -0.52 11.74
CA VAL A 179 2.91 -1.10 12.93
C VAL A 179 3.75 -0.05 13.65
N ILE A 180 4.46 0.80 12.90
CA ILE A 180 5.22 1.93 13.47
C ILE A 180 4.27 2.91 14.16
N ALA A 181 3.17 3.28 13.50
CA ALA A 181 2.17 4.19 14.08
C ALA A 181 1.52 3.62 15.35
N GLU A 182 1.32 2.29 15.42
CA GLU A 182 0.82 1.64 16.63
C GLU A 182 1.85 1.65 17.77
N LEU A 183 3.13 1.40 17.47
CA LEU A 183 4.21 1.52 18.46
C LEU A 183 4.35 2.94 19.00
N GLU A 184 4.17 3.97 18.16
CA GLU A 184 4.20 5.37 18.59
C GLU A 184 3.03 5.70 19.54
N LYS A 185 1.83 5.17 19.28
CA LYS A 185 0.65 5.35 20.15
C LYS A 185 0.83 4.71 21.52
N LEU A 186 1.51 3.56 21.60
CA LEU A 186 1.76 2.88 22.86
C LEU A 186 2.80 3.61 23.76
N GLY A 187 3.48 4.62 23.23
CA GLY A 187 4.22 5.63 23.99
C GLY A 187 5.56 5.16 24.57
N LYS A 188 5.93 5.72 25.73
CA LYS A 188 7.29 5.62 26.31
C LYS A 188 7.74 4.18 26.59
N LYS A 189 6.82 3.26 26.86
CA LYS A 189 7.13 1.84 27.12
C LYS A 189 7.83 1.17 25.93
N PHE A 190 7.56 1.64 24.72
CA PHE A 190 8.07 1.07 23.47
C PHE A 190 9.06 1.99 22.75
N ALA A 191 9.58 3.01 23.45
CA ALA A 191 10.58 3.91 22.89
C ALA A 191 11.87 3.18 22.46
N LEU A 192 12.22 2.09 23.14
CA LEU A 192 13.35 1.24 22.76
C LEU A 192 13.08 0.50 21.43
N ALA A 193 11.88 -0.03 21.26
CA ALA A 193 11.45 -0.70 20.03
C ALA A 193 11.51 0.27 18.83
N LEU A 194 10.93 1.45 19.00
CA LEU A 194 10.92 2.48 17.97
C LEU A 194 12.35 2.91 17.61
N LYS A 195 13.21 3.14 18.61
CA LYS A 195 14.62 3.49 18.38
C LYS A 195 15.37 2.39 17.64
N LEU A 196 15.12 1.12 17.97
CA LEU A 196 15.75 -0.03 17.31
C LEU A 196 15.35 -0.08 15.83
N ILE A 197 14.05 -0.05 15.53
CA ILE A 197 13.54 -0.12 14.14
C ILE A 197 13.95 1.10 13.32
N LEU A 198 14.01 2.29 13.94
CA LEU A 198 14.34 3.51 13.21
C LEU A 198 15.84 3.64 12.89
N LYS A 199 16.71 3.14 13.77
CA LYS A 199 18.17 3.26 13.60
C LYS A 199 18.77 2.13 12.77
N ASP A 200 18.25 0.93 12.91
CA ASP A 200 18.83 -0.23 12.24
C ASP A 200 18.44 -0.28 10.76
N LYS A 201 19.46 -0.21 9.88
CA LYS A 201 19.29 -0.29 8.42
C LYS A 201 18.89 -1.70 7.93
N ARG A 202 18.94 -2.71 8.80
CA ARG A 202 18.58 -4.10 8.49
C ARG A 202 17.07 -4.27 8.33
N PHE A 203 16.28 -3.36 8.89
CA PHE A 203 14.83 -3.37 8.76
C PHE A 203 14.39 -2.70 7.47
N GLU A 204 13.62 -3.42 6.67
CA GLU A 204 12.93 -2.87 5.52
C GLU A 204 11.62 -2.25 5.96
N ARG A 205 11.35 -1.02 5.52
CA ARG A 205 10.11 -0.32 5.82
C ARG A 205 9.13 -0.47 4.67
N LEU A 206 7.97 -1.04 4.97
CA LEU A 206 6.86 -1.15 4.04
C LEU A 206 5.88 0.01 4.29
N TYR A 207 5.33 0.57 3.22
CA TYR A 207 4.32 1.62 3.30
C TYR A 207 2.93 1.02 3.09
N CYS A 208 2.00 1.35 3.98
CA CYS A 208 0.61 0.94 3.94
C CYS A 208 -0.33 2.12 4.19
N GLU A 209 -1.51 2.06 3.56
CA GLU A 209 -2.58 3.06 3.67
C GLU A 209 -3.64 2.70 4.73
N ASN A 210 -3.61 1.48 5.26
CA ASN A 210 -4.61 1.00 6.22
C ASN A 210 -4.35 1.54 7.64
N GLN A 211 -5.43 1.81 8.36
CA GLN A 211 -5.37 2.30 9.76
C GLN A 211 -5.09 1.19 10.78
N TYR A 212 -5.51 -0.04 10.49
CA TYR A 212 -5.34 -1.21 11.36
C TYR A 212 -4.23 -2.14 10.84
N ALA A 213 -3.30 -2.51 11.72
CA ALA A 213 -2.14 -3.32 11.37
C ALA A 213 -2.54 -4.75 10.96
N ASP A 214 -3.39 -5.38 11.76
CA ASP A 214 -4.00 -6.68 11.52
C ASP A 214 -4.58 -6.85 10.11
N ASP A 215 -5.46 -5.94 9.71
CA ASP A 215 -6.13 -6.01 8.41
C ASP A 215 -5.15 -5.74 7.27
N CYS A 216 -4.13 -4.91 7.52
CA CYS A 216 -3.03 -4.70 6.58
C CYS A 216 -2.24 -5.99 6.34
N VAL A 217 -1.91 -6.74 7.39
CA VAL A 217 -1.20 -8.02 7.28
C VAL A 217 -2.01 -9.01 6.48
N VAL A 218 -3.28 -9.21 6.86
CA VAL A 218 -4.17 -10.16 6.18
C VAL A 218 -4.36 -9.79 4.71
N ALA A 219 -4.58 -8.52 4.39
CA ALA A 219 -4.74 -8.06 3.02
C ALA A 219 -3.46 -8.19 2.18
N CYS A 220 -2.28 -7.96 2.77
CA CYS A 220 -1.01 -8.09 2.06
C CYS A 220 -0.70 -9.56 1.74
N VAL A 221 -0.79 -10.41 2.76
CA VAL A 221 -0.50 -11.84 2.66
C VAL A 221 -1.48 -12.57 1.74
N SER A 222 -2.77 -12.18 1.78
CA SER A 222 -3.79 -12.73 0.88
C SER A 222 -3.49 -12.42 -0.59
N LYS A 223 -2.93 -11.24 -0.89
CA LYS A 223 -2.53 -10.86 -2.26
C LYS A 223 -1.25 -11.56 -2.72
N ALA A 224 -0.25 -11.65 -1.84
CA ALA A 224 1.05 -12.21 -2.15
C ALA A 224 1.62 -12.97 -0.94
N PRO A 225 1.56 -14.31 -0.94
CA PRO A 225 2.06 -15.12 0.18
C PRO A 225 3.59 -15.33 0.10
N ILE A 226 4.33 -14.22 0.04
CA ILE A 226 5.81 -14.19 -0.01
C ILE A 226 6.41 -13.92 1.38
N TYR A 227 5.59 -13.51 2.34
CA TYR A 227 6.02 -13.11 3.67
C TYR A 227 5.76 -14.22 4.70
N ILE A 228 6.73 -14.42 5.60
CA ILE A 228 6.51 -15.12 6.87
C ILE A 228 5.95 -14.09 7.86
N VAL A 229 4.88 -14.41 8.57
CA VAL A 229 4.29 -13.47 9.53
C VAL A 229 4.74 -13.81 10.94
N ALA A 230 5.43 -12.88 11.60
CA ALA A 230 5.82 -13.01 13.00
C ALA A 230 4.78 -12.32 13.90
N THR A 231 3.91 -13.12 14.53
CA THR A 231 2.89 -12.63 15.47
C THR A 231 2.70 -13.55 16.66
N CYS A 232 2.42 -12.96 17.81
CA CYS A 232 2.04 -13.68 19.03
C CYS A 232 0.52 -13.68 19.26
N ASP A 233 -0.26 -12.88 18.52
CA ASP A 233 -1.70 -12.76 18.72
C ASP A 233 -2.46 -14.02 18.25
N GLN A 234 -3.35 -14.53 19.09
CA GLN A 234 -4.13 -15.72 18.80
C GLN A 234 -5.18 -15.46 17.72
N GLU A 235 -5.79 -14.28 17.69
CA GLU A 235 -6.86 -13.97 16.74
C GLU A 235 -6.29 -13.72 15.33
N LEU A 236 -5.20 -12.97 15.21
CA LEU A 236 -4.45 -12.85 13.96
C LEU A 236 -3.94 -14.21 13.47
N LYS A 237 -3.38 -15.05 14.35
CA LYS A 237 -2.98 -16.43 13.99
C LYS A 237 -4.15 -17.25 13.44
N ARG A 238 -5.32 -17.17 14.07
CA ARG A 238 -6.53 -17.87 13.59
C ARG A 238 -6.95 -17.40 12.20
N ARG A 239 -6.86 -16.10 11.90
CA ARG A 239 -7.14 -15.54 10.57
C ARG A 239 -6.12 -16.00 9.53
N LEU A 240 -4.82 -15.94 9.86
CA LEU A 240 -3.74 -16.37 8.97
C LEU A 240 -3.79 -17.87 8.69
N ARG A 241 -4.20 -18.69 9.66
CA ARG A 241 -4.37 -20.14 9.47
C ARG A 241 -5.43 -20.52 8.42
N LYS A 242 -6.34 -19.61 8.07
CA LYS A 242 -7.32 -19.81 6.97
C LYS A 242 -6.69 -19.61 5.60
N ILE A 243 -5.59 -18.88 5.53
CA ILE A 243 -4.84 -18.65 4.29
C ILE A 243 -3.81 -19.77 4.16
N ASN A 244 -3.87 -20.48 3.05
CA ASN A 244 -2.94 -21.57 2.77
C ASN A 244 -1.56 -21.02 2.37
N GLY A 245 -0.51 -21.75 2.74
CA GLY A 245 0.88 -21.45 2.37
C GLY A 245 1.59 -20.37 3.20
N VAL A 246 0.92 -19.71 4.13
CA VAL A 246 1.55 -18.65 4.95
C VAL A 246 2.21 -19.26 6.19
N PRO A 247 3.54 -19.15 6.34
CA PRO A 247 4.22 -19.59 7.56
C PRO A 247 4.01 -18.55 8.67
N ILE A 248 3.77 -19.03 9.88
CA ILE A 248 3.51 -18.20 11.05
C ILE A 248 4.64 -18.41 12.04
N MET A 249 5.28 -17.34 12.46
CA MET A 249 6.32 -17.37 13.48
C MET A 249 5.81 -16.78 14.79
N TYR A 250 6.14 -17.44 15.90
CA TYR A 250 5.77 -17.01 17.23
C TYR A 250 6.90 -17.29 18.22
N ILE A 251 6.78 -16.70 19.41
CA ILE A 251 7.77 -16.85 20.48
C ILE A 251 7.28 -17.93 21.44
N SER A 252 8.13 -18.91 21.73
CA SER A 252 7.88 -19.97 22.70
C SER A 252 9.17 -20.28 23.46
N LYS A 253 9.08 -20.40 24.79
CA LYS A 253 10.22 -20.77 25.66
C LYS A 253 11.51 -19.96 25.38
N HIS A 254 11.38 -18.64 25.20
CA HIS A 254 12.48 -17.72 24.87
C HIS A 254 13.19 -17.99 23.52
N ARG A 255 12.55 -18.73 22.61
CA ARG A 255 13.05 -18.98 21.25
C ARG A 255 11.94 -18.67 20.24
N TYR A 256 12.35 -18.40 19.00
CA TYR A 256 11.40 -18.30 17.89
C TYR A 256 11.09 -19.69 17.35
N THR A 257 9.84 -19.92 17.02
CA THR A 257 9.33 -21.17 16.46
C THR A 257 8.42 -20.85 15.29
N VAL A 258 8.44 -21.70 14.27
CA VAL A 258 7.67 -21.51 13.03
C VAL A 258 6.66 -22.64 12.87
N GLU A 259 5.42 -22.26 12.57
CA GLU A 259 4.34 -23.14 12.14
C GLU A 259 4.26 -23.13 10.60
N ARG A 260 3.89 -24.28 10.01
CA ARG A 260 3.57 -24.43 8.57
C ARG A 260 4.70 -24.15 7.57
N LEU A 261 5.96 -24.22 8.01
CA LEU A 261 7.09 -24.22 7.07
C LEU A 261 7.54 -25.67 6.81
N PRO A 262 7.38 -26.21 5.59
CA PRO A 262 7.74 -27.60 5.28
C PRO A 262 9.25 -27.89 5.38
N GLU A 263 10.09 -26.85 5.38
CA GLU A 263 11.57 -26.94 5.41
C GLU A 263 12.20 -26.56 6.76
N ALA A 264 11.43 -26.12 7.76
CA ALA A 264 11.98 -25.71 9.06
C ALA A 264 12.28 -26.92 9.95
N TYR A 265 13.49 -27.47 9.86
CA TYR A 265 14.02 -28.53 10.74
C TYR A 265 14.26 -28.10 12.21
N GLY A 266 13.84 -26.90 12.63
CA GLY A 266 14.18 -26.30 13.93
C GLY A 266 13.03 -26.12 14.93
N ALA A 267 11.79 -26.51 14.60
CA ALA A 267 10.68 -26.40 15.54
C ALA A 267 10.74 -27.55 16.57
N PRO A 268 10.80 -27.28 17.88
CA PRO A 268 10.64 -28.34 18.87
C PRO A 268 9.22 -28.95 18.74
N PRO A 269 9.08 -30.27 18.94
CA PRO A 269 7.77 -30.94 18.91
C PRO A 269 6.80 -30.41 19.95
#